data_AF-A0A1H7DQD0-F1
#
_entry.id   AF-A0A1H7DQD0-F1
#
_cell.length_a   1.000
_cell.length_b   1.000
_cell.length_c   1.000
_cell.angle_alpha   90.00
_cell.angle_beta   90.00
_cell.angle_gamma   90.00
#
_symmetry.space_group_name_H-M   'P 1'
#
loop_
_entity.id
_entity.type
_entity.pdbx_description
1 polymer ?
#
loop_
_entity_poly.entity_id
_entity_poly.type
_entity_poly.pdbx_seq_one_letter_code
_entity_poly.pdbx_strand_id
1 'polypeptide(L)'
;MVTVACGLLACLVVLSSAGCASASDRAREQVLQRARQIAHETEPWATDSHNLEGWKSNESVLNRLVLQTGGTQLTSVVHNFDDHGVGPLATVEVVMTGAASDGWLSGQDVHYNICVRFVISREVTGPREITPTTIQCPPTVPATESPRDAYDN
;
A
#
# COMPACT_ATOMS: atom_id res chain seq x y z
N MET A 1 -29.58 13.92 60.91
CA MET A 1 -28.66 14.29 59.82
C MET A 1 -28.82 13.27 58.72
N VAL A 2 -29.53 13.67 57.65
CA VAL A 2 -29.81 12.87 56.45
C VAL A 2 -29.37 13.73 55.28
N THR A 3 -28.45 13.22 54.46
CA THR A 3 -28.00 13.90 53.25
C THR A 3 -28.85 13.41 52.08
N VAL A 4 -29.55 14.35 51.45
CA VAL A 4 -30.48 14.17 50.33
C VAL A 4 -29.72 14.31 49.00
N ALA A 5 -30.07 13.47 48.04
CA ALA A 5 -29.62 13.51 46.65
C ALA A 5 -30.34 14.58 45.83
N CYS A 6 -29.67 15.20 44.84
CA CYS A 6 -30.24 15.53 43.52
C CYS A 6 -29.17 16.14 42.58
N GLY A 7 -29.19 15.80 41.29
CA GLY A 7 -28.45 16.55 40.25
C GLY A 7 -28.09 15.80 38.97
N LEU A 8 -29.03 15.64 38.04
CA LEU A 8 -28.79 15.36 36.62
C LEU A 8 -27.92 16.46 35.96
N LEU A 9 -27.03 16.12 35.02
CA LEU A 9 -27.04 16.54 33.60
C LEU A 9 -25.66 16.41 32.91
N ALA A 10 -25.63 15.59 31.85
CA ALA A 10 -24.91 15.72 30.58
C ALA A 10 -23.55 16.46 30.48
N CYS A 11 -22.51 15.69 30.16
CA CYS A 11 -21.44 16.05 29.22
C CYS A 11 -20.72 14.72 28.86
N LEU A 12 -21.21 13.96 27.88
CA LEU A 12 -20.81 14.11 26.47
C LEU A 12 -19.29 14.30 26.30
N VAL A 13 -18.51 13.25 26.57
CA VAL A 13 -17.32 12.99 25.77
C VAL A 13 -17.45 11.59 25.21
N VAL A 14 -17.97 11.56 23.99
CA VAL A 14 -17.67 10.51 23.02
C VAL A 14 -16.14 10.47 22.90
N LEU A 15 -15.49 9.63 23.71
CA LEU A 15 -14.15 9.14 23.39
C LEU A 15 -14.34 8.13 22.25
N SER A 16 -14.66 8.69 21.08
CA SER A 16 -14.40 8.04 19.82
C SER A 16 -12.97 7.55 19.90
N SER A 17 -12.81 6.24 19.75
CA SER A 17 -11.56 5.54 19.51
C SER A 17 -10.92 6.04 18.20
N ALA A 18 -10.54 7.31 18.15
CA ALA A 18 -9.46 7.79 17.31
C ALA A 18 -8.20 7.23 17.97
N GLY A 19 -7.96 5.93 17.75
CA GLY A 19 -6.72 5.29 18.14
C GLY A 19 -5.59 6.14 17.57
N CYS A 20 -4.64 6.53 18.40
CA CYS A 20 -3.42 7.19 17.95
C CYS A 20 -2.71 6.24 16.98
N ALA A 21 -3.05 6.30 15.69
CA ALA A 21 -2.31 5.59 14.66
C ALA A 21 -0.86 6.07 14.72
N SER A 22 0.08 5.13 14.82
CA SER A 22 1.50 5.49 14.85
C SER A 22 1.89 6.21 13.56
N ALA A 23 2.99 6.97 13.55
CA ALA A 23 3.46 7.56 12.30
C ALA A 23 3.73 6.49 11.23
N SER A 24 4.26 5.33 11.65
CA SER A 24 4.43 4.17 10.76
C SER A 24 3.12 3.68 10.14
N ASP A 25 1.99 3.71 10.87
CA ASP A 25 0.69 3.30 10.35
C ASP A 25 0.12 4.34 9.38
N ARG A 26 0.35 5.63 9.65
CA ARG A 26 0.00 6.71 8.71
C ARG A 26 0.78 6.61 7.41
N ALA A 27 2.09 6.35 7.51
CA ALA A 27 2.94 6.11 6.34
C ALA A 27 2.51 4.87 5.55
N ARG A 28 2.15 3.76 6.24
CA ARG A 28 1.59 2.56 5.61
C ARG A 28 0.31 2.85 4.85
N GLU A 29 -0.63 3.58 5.44
CA GLU A 29 -1.90 3.90 4.78
C GLU A 29 -1.66 4.80 3.55
N GLN A 30 -0.80 5.81 3.66
CA GLN A 30 -0.41 6.65 2.52
C GLN A 30 0.16 5.82 1.37
N VAL A 31 1.11 4.93 1.67
CA VAL A 31 1.72 4.04 0.68
C VAL A 31 0.67 3.12 0.06
N LEU A 32 -0.23 2.55 0.85
CA LEU A 32 -1.27 1.65 0.36
C LEU A 32 -2.27 2.38 -0.54
N GLN A 33 -2.65 3.62 -0.20
CA GLN A 33 -3.48 4.46 -1.07
C GLN A 33 -2.78 4.77 -2.40
N ARG A 34 -1.48 5.10 -2.36
CA ARG A 34 -0.70 5.32 -3.57
C ARG A 34 -0.59 4.04 -4.41
N ALA A 35 -0.39 2.89 -3.79
CA ALA A 35 -0.34 1.60 -4.47
C ALA A 35 -1.68 1.24 -5.14
N ARG A 36 -2.81 1.50 -4.46
CA ARG A 36 -4.17 1.36 -5.03
C ARG A 36 -4.38 2.24 -6.25
N GLN A 37 -3.91 3.49 -6.19
CA GLN A 37 -3.96 4.39 -7.33
C GLN A 37 -3.13 3.85 -8.51
N ILE A 38 -1.89 3.42 -8.27
CA ILE A 38 -1.02 2.83 -9.30
C ILE A 38 -1.66 1.60 -9.95
N ALA A 39 -2.26 0.73 -9.14
CA ALA A 39 -2.99 -0.44 -9.62
C ALA A 39 -4.16 -0.03 -10.52
N HIS A 40 -5.01 0.88 -10.06
CA HIS A 40 -6.16 1.38 -10.81
C HIS A 40 -5.77 2.04 -12.14
N GLU A 41 -4.67 2.79 -12.17
CA GLU A 41 -4.14 3.42 -13.40
C GLU A 41 -3.49 2.39 -14.35
N THR A 42 -3.03 1.25 -13.83
CA THR A 42 -2.36 0.21 -14.61
C THR A 42 -3.34 -0.79 -15.22
N GLU A 43 -4.40 -1.16 -14.51
CA GLU A 43 -5.44 -2.11 -14.95
C GLU A 43 -5.96 -1.86 -16.39
N PRO A 44 -6.44 -0.65 -16.75
CA PRO A 44 -6.97 -0.39 -18.09
C PRO A 44 -5.89 -0.38 -19.18
N TRP A 45 -4.62 -0.15 -18.82
CA TRP A 45 -3.50 -0.27 -19.75
C TRP A 45 -3.06 -1.73 -19.95
N ALA A 46 -3.18 -2.54 -18.90
CA ALA A 46 -2.78 -3.95 -18.90
C ALA A 46 -3.77 -4.85 -19.65
N THR A 47 -5.04 -4.43 -19.73
CA THR A 47 -6.16 -5.25 -20.22
C THR A 47 -6.91 -4.55 -21.35
N ASP A 48 -7.14 -5.27 -22.44
CA ASP A 48 -8.20 -4.95 -23.42
C ASP A 48 -9.46 -5.75 -23.04
N SER A 49 -10.60 -5.10 -22.79
CA SER A 49 -11.78 -5.80 -22.26
C SER A 49 -12.41 -6.83 -23.22
N HIS A 50 -11.96 -6.94 -24.47
CA HIS A 50 -12.61 -7.75 -25.50
C HIS A 50 -11.72 -8.83 -26.15
N ASN A 51 -10.39 -8.78 -26.03
CA ASN A 51 -9.49 -9.80 -26.60
C ASN A 51 -8.22 -10.01 -25.77
N LEU A 52 -7.93 -11.28 -25.42
CA LEU A 52 -6.70 -11.68 -24.74
C LEU A 52 -5.43 -11.38 -25.55
N GLU A 53 -5.48 -11.40 -26.89
CA GLU A 53 -4.32 -11.08 -27.75
C GLU A 53 -3.88 -9.61 -27.63
N GLY A 54 -4.78 -8.71 -27.21
CA GLY A 54 -4.47 -7.30 -27.00
C GLY A 54 -3.80 -7.00 -25.65
N TRP A 55 -3.71 -8.00 -24.77
CA TRP A 55 -3.26 -7.80 -23.39
C TRP A 55 -1.75 -7.61 -23.32
N LYS A 56 -1.29 -6.79 -22.37
CA LYS A 56 0.14 -6.68 -22.09
C LYS A 56 0.66 -7.98 -21.47
N SER A 57 1.91 -8.35 -21.75
CA SER A 57 2.51 -9.50 -21.08
C SER A 57 2.55 -9.26 -19.56
N ASN A 58 2.48 -10.33 -18.77
CA ASN A 58 2.53 -10.20 -17.31
C ASN A 58 3.82 -9.51 -16.87
N GLU A 59 4.97 -9.82 -17.50
CA GLU A 59 6.25 -9.15 -17.22
C GLU A 59 6.18 -7.65 -17.48
N SER A 60 5.52 -7.24 -18.57
CA SER A 60 5.34 -5.83 -18.92
C SER A 60 4.51 -5.09 -17.87
N VAL A 61 3.48 -5.76 -17.32
CA VAL A 61 2.67 -5.21 -16.23
C VAL A 61 3.48 -5.09 -14.94
N LEU A 62 4.23 -6.12 -14.55
CA LEU A 62 5.10 -6.06 -13.36
C LEU A 62 6.14 -4.95 -13.49
N ASN A 63 6.81 -4.83 -14.64
CA ASN A 63 7.80 -3.78 -14.89
C ASN A 63 7.18 -2.39 -14.77
N ARG A 64 5.97 -2.19 -15.30
CA ARG A 64 5.26 -0.92 -15.17
C ARG A 64 4.92 -0.61 -13.71
N LEU A 65 4.42 -1.58 -12.96
CA LEU A 65 4.11 -1.41 -11.54
C LEU A 65 5.36 -0.98 -10.76
N VAL A 66 6.50 -1.66 -10.96
CA VAL A 66 7.78 -1.29 -10.35
C VAL A 66 8.16 0.15 -10.72
N LEU A 67 8.14 0.50 -12.01
CA LEU A 67 8.46 1.84 -12.48
C LEU A 67 7.55 2.93 -11.88
N GLN A 68 6.25 2.70 -11.81
CA GLN A 68 5.30 3.69 -11.28
C GLN A 68 5.38 3.85 -9.75
N THR A 69 5.83 2.83 -9.04
CA THR A 69 6.09 2.92 -7.60
C THR A 69 7.32 3.76 -7.29
N GLY A 70 8.28 3.86 -8.22
CA GLY A 70 9.61 4.43 -7.97
C GLY A 70 10.41 3.65 -6.94
N GLY A 71 9.93 2.47 -6.55
CA GLY A 71 10.46 1.66 -5.47
C GLY A 71 11.50 0.64 -5.92
N THR A 72 12.07 -0.07 -4.96
CA THR A 72 13.00 -1.17 -5.23
C THR A 72 12.25 -2.49 -5.31
N GLN A 73 12.39 -3.22 -6.41
CA GLN A 73 11.84 -4.57 -6.53
C GLN A 73 12.55 -5.55 -5.59
N LEU A 74 11.79 -6.30 -4.82
CA LEU A 74 12.26 -7.39 -3.95
C LEU A 74 12.20 -8.75 -4.64
N THR A 75 11.04 -9.06 -5.20
CA THR A 75 10.80 -10.30 -5.95
C THR A 75 9.72 -10.10 -7.00
N SER A 76 9.77 -10.89 -8.06
CA SER A 76 8.77 -10.92 -9.12
C SER A 76 8.58 -12.34 -9.61
N VAL A 77 7.34 -12.77 -9.77
CA VAL A 77 6.98 -14.10 -10.25
C VAL A 77 5.87 -13.96 -11.28
N VAL A 78 6.04 -14.63 -12.42
CA VAL A 78 4.97 -14.87 -13.39
C VAL A 78 4.54 -16.32 -13.23
N HIS A 79 3.24 -16.53 -13.07
CA HIS A 79 2.68 -17.86 -12.82
C HIS A 79 2.26 -18.51 -14.14
N ASN A 80 2.28 -19.85 -14.18
CA ASN A 80 1.62 -20.60 -15.24
C ASN A 80 0.11 -20.55 -14.97
N PHE A 81 -0.63 -19.93 -15.87
CA PHE A 81 -2.09 -19.86 -15.84
C PHE A 81 -2.69 -20.90 -16.78
N ASP A 82 -3.98 -21.20 -16.63
CA ASP A 82 -4.69 -22.10 -17.54
C ASP A 82 -4.82 -21.51 -18.96
N ASP A 83 -5.23 -22.29 -19.96
CA ASP A 83 -5.34 -21.81 -21.35
C ASP A 83 -6.30 -20.61 -21.52
N HIS A 84 -7.11 -20.32 -20.50
CA HIS A 84 -8.03 -19.20 -20.46
C HIS A 84 -7.47 -17.98 -19.75
N GLY A 85 -6.28 -18.04 -19.12
CA GLY A 85 -5.71 -16.92 -18.39
C GLY A 85 -6.48 -16.57 -17.12
N VAL A 86 -7.02 -17.57 -16.43
CA VAL A 86 -7.75 -17.43 -15.15
C VAL A 86 -6.84 -17.79 -13.97
N GLY A 87 -7.04 -17.09 -12.85
CA GLY A 87 -6.29 -17.31 -11.61
C GLY A 87 -5.18 -16.27 -11.39
N PRO A 88 -4.24 -16.54 -10.46
CA PRO A 88 -3.10 -15.66 -10.22
C PRO A 88 -2.17 -15.71 -11.44
N LEU A 89 -1.97 -14.56 -12.08
CA LEU A 89 -1.18 -14.44 -13.30
C LEU A 89 0.25 -14.04 -13.00
N ALA A 90 0.43 -13.13 -12.05
CA ALA A 90 1.74 -12.65 -11.66
C ALA A 90 1.73 -11.94 -10.30
N THR A 91 2.91 -11.78 -9.72
CA THR A 91 3.11 -11.12 -8.44
C THR A 91 4.42 -10.34 -8.45
N VAL A 92 4.42 -9.12 -7.91
CA VAL A 92 5.65 -8.37 -7.64
C VAL A 92 5.59 -7.77 -6.25
N GLU A 93 6.71 -7.84 -5.55
CA GLU A 93 6.91 -7.20 -4.26
C GLU A 93 7.90 -6.06 -4.41
N VAL A 94 7.54 -4.89 -3.88
CA VAL A 94 8.34 -3.67 -3.97
C VAL A 94 8.45 -3.01 -2.61
N VAL A 95 9.58 -2.34 -2.36
CA VAL A 95 9.73 -1.39 -1.25
C VAL A 95 9.29 -0.02 -1.74
N MET A 96 8.33 0.58 -1.05
CA MET A 96 7.86 1.94 -1.27
C MET A 96 8.12 2.78 -0.01
N THR A 97 8.46 4.05 -0.21
CA THR A 97 8.75 4.97 0.91
C THR A 97 7.52 5.81 1.23
N GLY A 98 7.04 5.73 2.48
CA GLY A 98 6.00 6.58 3.03
C GLY A 98 6.59 7.60 4.00
N ALA A 99 6.00 8.79 4.09
CA ALA A 99 6.49 9.84 4.99
C ALA A 99 5.44 10.14 6.06
N ALA A 100 5.86 10.19 7.32
CA ALA A 100 4.99 10.63 8.39
C ALA A 100 5.81 11.32 9.48
N SER A 101 5.27 12.42 10.01
CA SER A 101 5.90 13.15 11.10
C SER A 101 5.70 12.41 12.42
N ASP A 102 6.80 12.10 13.11
CA ASP A 102 6.80 11.54 14.46
C ASP A 102 6.65 12.66 15.50
N GLY A 103 5.41 12.94 15.88
CA GLY A 103 5.06 13.89 16.94
C GLY A 103 4.94 15.35 16.49
N TRP A 104 4.25 16.15 17.30
CA TRP A 104 4.03 17.60 17.07
C TRP A 104 5.36 18.37 17.01
N LEU A 105 6.37 17.95 17.79
CA LEU A 105 7.53 18.79 18.13
C LEU A 105 8.76 18.61 17.24
N SER A 106 8.85 17.54 16.44
CA SER A 106 10.09 17.20 15.72
C SER A 106 10.23 17.92 14.38
N GLY A 107 9.12 18.36 13.76
CA GLY A 107 9.12 19.07 12.46
C GLY A 107 9.79 18.32 11.30
N GLN A 108 10.23 17.08 11.51
CA GLN A 108 10.94 16.26 10.54
C GLN A 108 10.07 15.06 10.16
N ASP A 109 9.90 14.88 8.86
CA ASP A 109 9.22 13.71 8.33
C ASP A 109 10.17 12.50 8.37
N VAL A 110 9.72 11.47 9.08
CA VAL A 110 10.40 10.17 9.08
C VAL A 110 9.94 9.41 7.85
N HIS A 111 10.91 8.90 7.10
CA HIS A 111 10.69 8.14 5.88
C HIS A 111 10.71 6.64 6.22
N TYR A 112 9.58 5.98 6.04
CA TYR A 112 9.34 4.58 6.38
C TYR A 112 9.38 3.73 5.12
N ASN A 113 10.14 2.64 5.16
CA ASN A 113 10.14 1.63 4.09
C ASN A 113 8.97 0.68 4.30
N ILE A 114 8.03 0.67 3.38
CA ILE A 114 6.82 -0.13 3.40
C ILE A 114 6.86 -1.09 2.21
N CYS A 115 6.79 -2.39 2.49
CA CYS A 115 6.77 -3.40 1.44
C CYS A 115 5.33 -3.65 0.98
N VAL A 116 5.14 -3.61 -0.34
CA VAL A 116 3.84 -3.79 -0.98
C VAL A 116 3.94 -4.94 -1.96
N ARG A 117 2.98 -5.85 -1.90
CA ARG A 117 2.78 -6.91 -2.89
C ARG A 117 1.64 -6.51 -3.82
N PHE A 118 1.91 -6.48 -5.11
CA PHE A 118 0.89 -6.42 -6.15
C PHE A 118 0.63 -7.83 -6.66
N VAL A 119 -0.63 -8.27 -6.59
CA VAL A 119 -1.10 -9.52 -7.18
C VAL A 119 -1.91 -9.18 -8.41
N ILE A 120 -1.54 -9.76 -9.55
CA ILE A 120 -2.30 -9.67 -10.79
C ILE A 120 -3.09 -10.97 -10.90
N SER A 121 -4.41 -10.88 -10.92
CA SER A 121 -5.31 -12.01 -11.06
C SER A 121 -6.36 -11.74 -12.12
N ARG A 122 -7.04 -12.78 -12.55
CA ARG A 122 -8.21 -12.65 -13.41
C ARG A 122 -9.23 -13.72 -13.05
N GLU A 123 -10.48 -13.29 -12.89
CA GLU A 123 -11.61 -14.20 -12.76
C GLU A 123 -12.04 -14.76 -14.13
N VAL A 124 -12.88 -15.80 -14.11
CA VAL A 124 -13.40 -16.46 -15.33
C VAL A 124 -14.06 -15.47 -16.28
N THR A 125 -14.80 -14.51 -15.73
CA THR A 125 -15.45 -13.43 -16.46
C THR A 125 -14.94 -12.10 -15.93
N GLY A 126 -14.09 -11.41 -16.69
CA GLY A 126 -13.62 -10.08 -16.32
C GLY A 126 -12.26 -9.69 -16.90
N PRO A 127 -11.86 -8.42 -16.70
CA PRO A 127 -10.50 -7.95 -16.97
C PRO A 127 -9.51 -8.54 -15.95
N ARG A 128 -8.22 -8.25 -16.13
CA ARG A 128 -7.27 -8.46 -15.04
C ARG A 128 -7.50 -7.44 -13.94
N GLU A 129 -7.37 -7.89 -12.71
CA GLU A 129 -7.39 -7.08 -11.51
C GLU A 129 -5.99 -7.04 -10.92
N ILE A 130 -5.62 -5.90 -10.35
CA ILE A 130 -4.34 -5.69 -9.69
C ILE A 130 -4.62 -5.31 -8.24
N THR A 131 -4.35 -6.22 -7.32
CA THR A 131 -4.62 -5.99 -5.89
C THR A 131 -3.31 -5.70 -5.14
N PRO A 132 -3.11 -4.47 -4.65
CA PRO A 132 -2.01 -4.14 -3.75
C PRO A 132 -2.34 -4.49 -2.30
N THR A 133 -1.37 -5.06 -1.60
CA THR A 133 -1.44 -5.34 -0.16
C THR A 133 -0.12 -4.98 0.51
N THR A 134 -0.18 -4.43 1.72
CA THR A 134 1.03 -4.27 2.53
C THR A 134 1.46 -5.64 3.05
N ILE A 135 2.76 -5.89 3.03
CA ILE A 135 3.36 -7.12 3.54
C ILE A 135 4.46 -6.78 4.55
N GLN A 136 4.84 -7.76 5.37
CA GLN A 136 6.01 -7.62 6.21
C GLN A 136 7.26 -7.56 5.32
N CYS A 137 8.08 -6.53 5.50
CA CYS A 137 9.35 -6.43 4.80
C CYS A 137 10.31 -7.54 5.23
N PRO A 138 11.13 -8.07 4.30
CA PRO A 138 12.20 -9.00 4.66
C PRO A 138 13.22 -8.31 5.59
N PRO A 139 13.95 -9.07 6.42
CA PRO A 139 14.89 -8.50 7.40
C PRO A 139 16.01 -7.63 6.81
N THR A 140 16.27 -7.76 5.51
CA THR A 140 17.27 -7.00 4.77
C THR A 140 16.84 -5.57 4.43
N VAL A 141 15.55 -5.26 4.53
CA VAL A 141 15.02 -3.91 4.28
C VAL A 141 14.92 -3.16 5.62
N PRO A 142 15.65 -2.05 5.80
CA PRO A 142 15.58 -1.28 7.04
C PRO A 142 14.19 -0.66 7.21
N ALA A 143 13.67 -0.58 8.44
CA ALA A 143 12.32 -0.08 8.72
C ALA A 143 12.12 1.39 8.33
N THR A 144 13.17 2.20 8.46
CA THR A 144 13.20 3.61 8.08
C THR A 144 14.39 3.87 7.18
N GLU A 145 14.24 4.80 6.24
CA GLU A 145 15.38 5.38 5.56
C GLU A 145 16.11 6.31 6.53
N SER A 146 17.45 6.27 6.52
CA SER A 146 18.22 7.28 7.23
C SER A 146 17.92 8.64 6.60
N PRO A 147 17.85 9.74 7.40
CA PRO A 147 17.83 11.07 6.83
C PRO A 147 18.95 11.16 5.80
N ARG A 148 18.65 11.58 4.56
CA ARG A 148 19.71 11.92 3.62
C ARG A 148 20.49 13.04 4.27
N ASP A 149 21.65 12.69 4.79
CA ASP A 149 22.57 13.62 5.41
C ASP A 149 22.75 14.81 4.48
N ALA A 150 22.35 15.99 4.97
CA ALA A 150 22.57 17.28 4.34
C ALA A 150 24.06 17.67 4.42
N TYR A 151 24.95 16.77 3.98
CA TYR A 151 26.41 16.91 4.02
C TYR A 151 27.05 16.89 2.63
N ASP A 152 26.30 17.18 1.58
CA ASP A 152 26.87 17.68 0.32
C ASP A 152 26.79 19.21 0.31
N ASN A 153 27.82 19.84 0.91
CA ASN A 153 28.21 21.23 0.65
C ASN A 153 29.17 21.28 -0.54
#